data_AF-A0A832IS30-F1
#
_entry.id   AF-A0A832IS30-F1
#
_cell.length_a   1.000
_cell.length_b   1.000
_cell.length_c   1.000
_cell.angle_alpha   90.00
_cell.angle_beta   90.00
_cell.angle_gamma   90.00
#
_symmetry.space_group_name_H-M   'P 1'
#
loop_
_entity.id
_entity.type
_entity.pdbx_description
1 polymer ?
#
loop_
_entity_poly.entity_id
_entity_poly.type
_entity_poly.pdbx_seq_one_letter_code
_entity_poly.pdbx_strand_id
1 'polypeptide(L)'
;MRLTPIKERIADYIHHLTLYDYIAYGWLLAVMVGFLLLAISLAGKKPKTALWMILVVLILMIAGPFGMKYGLDQTVRRVVLTESNVTQLHFARDLIVTGAIRNDGRIDLSGCRLFVRILRRDPDRYKEMLYSLKPLRVKTLHLEKGLKKGSDMSYRVVLSHFDYPEHLYRVDQRVECY
;
A
#
# COMPACT_ATOMS: atom_id res chain seq x y z
N MET A 1 7.54 -23.30 11.49
CA MET A 1 7.98 -23.25 10.08
C MET A 1 7.94 -21.79 9.65
N ARG A 2 9.09 -21.10 9.51
CA ARG A 2 9.13 -19.66 9.15
C ARG A 2 8.72 -19.51 7.68
N LEU A 3 7.50 -19.03 7.43
CA LEU A 3 7.11 -18.59 6.09
C LEU A 3 7.98 -17.38 5.72
N THR A 4 8.40 -17.30 4.45
CA THR A 4 9.09 -16.10 3.97
C THR A 4 8.13 -14.90 4.06
N PRO A 5 8.62 -13.68 4.32
CA PRO A 5 7.77 -12.49 4.54
C PRO A 5 6.84 -12.16 3.35
N ILE A 6 7.10 -12.74 2.18
CA ILE A 6 6.28 -12.62 0.97
C ILE A 6 5.04 -13.52 1.05
N LYS A 7 5.18 -14.75 1.56
CA LYS A 7 4.08 -15.72 1.63
C LYS A 7 3.01 -15.28 2.63
N GLU A 8 3.42 -14.75 3.78
CA GLU A 8 2.48 -14.19 4.78
C GLU A 8 1.72 -12.98 4.21
N ARG A 9 2.38 -12.08 3.48
CA ARG A 9 1.72 -10.95 2.82
C ARG A 9 0.66 -11.40 1.81
N ILE A 10 0.94 -12.44 1.04
CA ILE A 10 -0.01 -12.98 0.05
C ILE A 10 -1.18 -13.67 0.75
N ALA A 11 -0.91 -14.49 1.77
CA ALA A 11 -1.95 -15.19 2.53
C ALA A 11 -2.90 -14.22 3.23
N ASP A 12 -2.38 -13.20 3.93
CA ASP A 12 -3.22 -12.17 4.56
C ASP A 12 -4.04 -11.39 3.52
N TYR A 13 -3.46 -11.07 2.37
CA TYR A 13 -4.16 -10.33 1.33
C TYR A 13 -5.34 -11.14 0.74
N ILE A 14 -5.16 -12.46 0.59
CA ILE A 14 -6.24 -13.36 0.15
C ILE A 14 -7.32 -13.48 1.22
N HIS A 15 -6.94 -13.56 2.50
CA HIS A 15 -7.91 -13.67 3.60
C HIS A 15 -8.74 -12.40 3.81
N HIS A 16 -8.22 -11.24 3.42
CA HIS A 16 -8.90 -9.95 3.56
C HIS A 16 -9.36 -9.34 2.24
N LEU A 17 -9.56 -10.18 1.21
CA LEU A 17 -10.13 -9.74 -0.05
C LEU A 17 -11.59 -9.33 0.17
N THR A 18 -11.88 -8.04 0.01
CA THR A 18 -13.24 -7.53 0.22
C THR A 18 -14.08 -7.71 -1.03
N LEU A 19 -15.41 -7.63 -0.86
CA LEU A 19 -16.37 -7.64 -1.98
C LEU A 19 -15.99 -6.61 -3.07
N TYR A 20 -15.47 -5.45 -2.67
CA TYR A 20 -15.07 -4.39 -3.59
C TYR A 20 -13.89 -4.79 -4.47
N ASP A 21 -12.92 -5.54 -3.93
CA ASP A 21 -11.80 -6.05 -4.72
C ASP A 21 -12.31 -7.05 -5.77
N TYR A 22 -13.23 -7.95 -5.39
CA TYR A 22 -13.85 -8.90 -6.32
C TYR A 22 -14.61 -8.20 -7.46
N ILE A 23 -15.42 -7.19 -7.14
CA ILE A 23 -16.16 -6.42 -8.15
C ILE A 23 -15.19 -5.67 -9.07
N ALA A 24 -14.15 -5.04 -8.52
CA ALA A 24 -13.18 -4.28 -9.29
C ALA A 24 -12.36 -5.17 -10.25
N TYR A 25 -11.80 -6.28 -9.75
CA TYR A 25 -11.05 -7.21 -10.59
C TYR A 25 -11.95 -7.99 -11.55
N GLY A 26 -13.18 -8.33 -11.15
CA GLY A 26 -14.17 -8.96 -12.02
C GLY A 26 -14.56 -8.04 -13.18
N TRP A 27 -14.78 -6.75 -12.91
CA TRP A 27 -15.04 -5.75 -13.94
C TRP A 27 -13.85 -5.58 -14.89
N LEU A 28 -12.63 -5.48 -14.35
CA LEU A 28 -11.41 -5.39 -15.17
C LEU A 28 -11.27 -6.59 -16.12
N LEU A 29 -11.54 -7.80 -15.62
CA LEU A 29 -11.50 -9.02 -16.41
C LEU A 29 -12.59 -9.03 -17.49
N ALA A 30 -13.82 -8.63 -17.15
CA ALA A 30 -14.91 -8.52 -18.12
C ALA A 30 -14.57 -7.54 -19.26
N VAL A 31 -13.97 -6.39 -18.94
CA VAL A 31 -13.52 -5.42 -19.94
C VAL A 31 -12.44 -6.02 -20.84
N MET A 32 -11.42 -6.70 -20.29
CA MET A 32 -10.39 -7.37 -21.09
C MET A 32 -10.98 -8.40 -22.05
N VAL A 33 -11.89 -9.26 -21.57
CA VAL A 33 -12.56 -10.27 -22.39
C VAL A 33 -13.39 -9.60 -23.50
N GLY A 34 -14.11 -8.52 -23.18
CA GLY A 34 -14.86 -7.74 -24.16
C GLY A 34 -13.97 -7.19 -25.27
N PHE A 35 -12.82 -6.59 -24.93
CA PHE A 35 -11.85 -6.10 -25.92
C PHE A 35 -11.25 -7.22 -26.78
N LEU A 36 -10.98 -8.41 -26.20
CA LEU A 36 -10.50 -9.57 -26.95
C LEU A 36 -11.53 -10.07 -27.96
N LEU A 37 -12.80 -10.21 -27.55
CA LEU A 37 -13.87 -10.62 -28.45
C LEU A 37 -14.07 -9.61 -29.59
N LEU A 38 -14.03 -8.31 -29.28
CA LEU A 38 -14.09 -7.25 -30.28
C LEU A 38 -12.91 -7.31 -31.25
N ALA A 39 -11.69 -7.55 -30.75
CA ALA A 39 -10.50 -7.68 -31.60
C ALA A 39 -10.63 -8.86 -32.58
N ILE A 40 -11.10 -10.03 -32.11
CA ILE A 40 -11.32 -11.21 -32.95
C ILE A 40 -12.39 -10.93 -34.00
N SER A 41 -13.52 -10.33 -33.62
CA SER A 41 -14.60 -9.99 -34.56
C SER A 41 -14.17 -8.99 -35.64
N LEU A 42 -13.31 -8.02 -35.29
CA LEU A 42 -12.82 -7.01 -36.23
C LEU A 42 -11.61 -7.46 -37.06
N ALA A 43 -10.95 -8.57 -36.68
CA ALA A 43 -9.73 -9.02 -37.33
C ALA A 43 -9.89 -9.22 -38.85
N GLY A 44 -11.05 -9.70 -39.29
CA GLY A 44 -11.34 -9.91 -40.71
C GLY A 44 -11.60 -8.64 -41.53
N LYS A 45 -12.16 -7.58 -40.92
CA LYS A 45 -12.55 -6.34 -41.64
C LYS A 45 -11.56 -5.19 -41.45
N LYS A 46 -10.95 -5.08 -40.27
CA LYS A 46 -10.08 -3.96 -39.89
C LYS A 46 -8.90 -4.48 -39.04
N PRO A 47 -7.89 -5.11 -39.67
CA PRO A 47 -6.79 -5.75 -38.95
C PRO A 47 -5.96 -4.77 -38.13
N LYS A 48 -5.79 -3.52 -38.60
CA LYS A 48 -5.09 -2.46 -37.83
C LYS A 48 -5.79 -2.15 -36.50
N THR A 49 -7.12 -2.10 -36.50
CA THR A 49 -7.92 -1.79 -35.31
C THR A 49 -7.93 -2.97 -34.33
N ALA A 50 -8.00 -4.20 -34.85
CA ALA A 50 -7.86 -5.41 -34.04
C ALA A 50 -6.49 -5.50 -33.35
N LEU A 51 -5.41 -5.19 -34.08
CA LEU A 51 -4.05 -5.15 -33.50
C LEU A 51 -3.94 -4.12 -32.36
N TRP A 52 -4.53 -2.93 -32.54
CA TRP A 52 -4.53 -1.89 -31.51
C TRP A 52 -5.31 -2.32 -30.26
N MET A 53 -6.46 -2.99 -30.42
CA MET A 53 -7.23 -3.53 -29.29
C MET A 53 -6.46 -4.60 -28.51
N ILE A 54 -5.73 -5.48 -29.20
CA ILE A 54 -4.87 -6.49 -28.54
C ILE A 54 -3.79 -5.80 -27.71
N LEU A 55 -3.17 -4.74 -28.25
CA LEU A 55 -2.16 -3.96 -27.54
C LEU A 55 -2.74 -3.29 -26.28
N VAL A 56 -3.96 -2.75 -26.36
CA VAL A 56 -4.67 -2.19 -25.20
C VAL A 56 -4.94 -3.26 -24.14
N VAL A 57 -5.35 -4.47 -24.53
CA VAL A 57 -5.54 -5.59 -23.59
C VAL A 57 -4.23 -5.96 -22.90
N LEU A 58 -3.12 -5.98 -23.64
CA LEU A 58 -1.80 -6.28 -23.07
C LEU A 58 -1.39 -5.24 -22.01
N ILE A 59 -1.62 -3.96 -22.29
CA ILE A 59 -1.36 -2.87 -21.35
C ILE A 59 -2.27 -3.00 -20.12
N LEU A 60 -3.57 -3.25 -20.32
CA LEU A 60 -4.54 -3.43 -19.23
C LEU A 60 -4.19 -4.63 -18.35
N MET A 61 -3.64 -5.71 -18.92
CA MET A 61 -3.23 -6.89 -18.14
C MET A 61 -2.12 -6.55 -17.15
N ILE A 62 -1.19 -5.68 -17.54
CA ILE A 62 -0.04 -5.29 -16.70
C ILE A 62 -0.45 -4.15 -15.78
N ALA A 63 -0.98 -3.05 -16.31
CA ALA A 63 -1.26 -1.83 -15.57
C ALA A 63 -2.58 -1.87 -14.79
N GLY A 64 -3.57 -2.64 -15.25
CA GLY A 64 -4.91 -2.70 -14.68
C GLY A 64 -4.93 -3.09 -13.20
N PRO A 65 -4.23 -4.15 -12.77
CA PRO A 65 -4.24 -4.55 -11.36
C PRO A 65 -3.68 -3.50 -10.42
N PHE A 66 -2.58 -2.82 -10.82
CA PHE A 66 -1.98 -1.74 -10.03
C PHE A 66 -2.88 -0.50 -10.00
N GLY A 67 -3.47 -0.15 -11.15
CA GLY A 67 -4.41 0.97 -11.26
C GLY A 67 -5.65 0.76 -10.40
N MET A 68 -6.24 -0.44 -10.43
CA MET A 68 -7.40 -0.78 -9.59
C MET A 68 -7.05 -0.71 -8.10
N LYS A 69 -5.94 -1.32 -7.69
CA LYS A 69 -5.50 -1.25 -6.28
C LYS A 69 -5.33 0.21 -5.82
N TYR A 70 -4.61 1.01 -6.60
CA TYR A 70 -4.41 2.42 -6.29
C TYR A 70 -5.74 3.19 -6.23
N GLY A 71 -6.66 2.93 -7.15
CA GLY A 71 -7.98 3.55 -7.15
C GLY A 71 -8.79 3.18 -5.91
N LEU A 72 -8.78 1.92 -5.49
CA LEU A 72 -9.48 1.46 -4.29
C LEU A 72 -8.88 2.09 -3.02
N ASP A 73 -7.56 2.14 -2.91
CA ASP A 73 -6.86 2.74 -1.76
C ASP A 73 -7.12 4.25 -1.66
N GLN A 74 -7.27 4.95 -2.78
CA GLN A 74 -7.57 6.39 -2.78
C GLN A 74 -9.04 6.74 -2.55
N THR A 75 -9.97 5.86 -2.92
CA THR A 75 -11.40 6.19 -2.93
C THR A 75 -12.20 5.43 -1.88
N VAL A 76 -12.03 4.11 -1.80
CA VAL A 76 -12.83 3.22 -0.95
C VAL A 76 -12.16 3.06 0.41
N ARG A 77 -10.85 2.81 0.44
CA ARG A 77 -10.03 2.59 1.65
C ARG A 77 -9.12 3.78 1.97
N ARG A 78 -9.64 5.00 1.83
CA ARG A 78 -8.84 6.20 2.08
C ARG A 78 -8.52 6.32 3.56
N VAL A 79 -7.22 6.31 3.88
CA VAL A 79 -6.73 6.42 5.24
C VAL A 79 -5.77 7.59 5.35
N VAL A 80 -5.93 8.40 6.39
CA VAL A 80 -5.12 9.60 6.63
C VAL A 80 -4.41 9.45 7.97
N LEU A 81 -3.11 9.73 7.95
CA LEU A 81 -2.32 9.87 9.17
C LEU A 81 -2.58 11.27 9.75
N THR A 82 -3.10 11.29 10.97
CA THR A 82 -3.41 12.48 11.73
C THR A 82 -2.45 12.51 12.92
N GLU A 83 -1.88 13.68 13.24
CA GLU A 83 -0.99 13.85 14.40
C GLU A 83 0.23 12.89 14.45
N SER A 84 1.11 12.92 13.46
CA SER A 84 2.36 12.15 13.52
C SER A 84 3.40 12.82 14.44
N ASN A 85 3.73 12.20 15.57
CA ASN A 85 4.77 12.65 16.47
C ASN A 85 5.90 11.63 16.60
N VAL A 86 7.14 12.11 16.62
CA VAL A 86 8.35 11.29 16.74
C VAL A 86 9.16 11.85 17.90
N THR A 87 9.41 11.02 18.90
CA THR A 87 10.14 11.41 20.11
C THR A 87 11.23 10.40 20.40
N GLN A 88 12.48 10.86 20.46
CA GLN A 88 13.63 10.05 20.84
C GLN A 88 13.90 10.21 22.34
N LEU A 89 13.89 9.10 23.10
CA LEU A 89 14.25 9.10 24.51
C LEU A 89 15.74 8.84 24.66
N HIS A 90 16.51 9.88 24.99
CA HIS A 90 17.95 9.79 25.20
C HIS A 90 18.35 8.87 26.36
N PHE A 91 17.53 8.80 27.41
CA PHE A 91 17.81 7.98 28.61
C PHE A 91 17.60 6.48 28.38
N ALA A 92 16.60 6.12 27.57
CA ALA A 92 16.25 4.73 27.30
C ALA A 92 16.81 4.18 25.97
N ARG A 93 17.40 5.04 25.13
CA ARG A 93 17.81 4.72 23.75
C ARG A 93 16.65 4.12 22.94
N ASP A 94 15.47 4.70 23.12
CA ASP A 94 14.24 4.25 22.48
C ASP A 94 13.70 5.37 21.58
N LEU A 95 13.28 5.02 20.37
CA LEU A 95 12.55 5.93 19.49
C LEU A 95 11.06 5.59 19.56
N ILE A 96 10.26 6.55 20.00
CA ILE A 96 8.81 6.41 20.10
C ILE A 96 8.16 7.18 18.98
N VAL A 97 7.33 6.48 18.22
CA VAL A 97 6.54 7.04 17.13
C VAL A 97 5.07 6.90 17.51
N THR A 98 4.40 8.03 17.72
CA THR A 98 2.97 8.09 18.04
C THR A 98 2.21 8.78 16.93
N GLY A 99 0.94 8.43 16.80
CA GLY A 99 0.01 9.23 16.01
C GLY A 99 -1.37 8.62 15.97
N ALA A 100 -2.22 9.17 15.11
CA ALA A 100 -3.57 8.70 14.89
C ALA A 100 -3.80 8.36 13.41
N ILE A 101 -4.61 7.35 13.16
CA ILE A 101 -5.04 6.94 11.83
C ILE A 101 -6.53 7.23 11.74
N ARG A 102 -6.94 8.01 10.75
CA ARG A 102 -8.35 8.33 10.48
C ARG A 102 -8.81 7.61 9.22
N ASN A 103 -9.95 6.93 9.33
CA ASN A 103 -10.62 6.32 8.18
C ASN A 103 -11.52 7.36 7.49
N ASP A 104 -11.01 7.99 6.43
CA ASP A 104 -11.78 8.86 5.55
C ASP A 104 -12.36 8.10 4.34
N GLY A 105 -12.31 6.77 4.39
CA GLY A 105 -12.82 5.87 3.37
C GLY A 105 -14.34 5.81 3.37
N ARG A 106 -14.87 4.95 2.49
CA ARG A 106 -16.30 4.72 2.35
C ARG A 106 -16.79 3.48 3.11
N ILE A 107 -15.86 2.66 3.60
CA ILE A 107 -16.12 1.37 4.23
C ILE A 107 -15.48 1.29 5.62
N ASP A 108 -15.99 0.39 6.44
CA ASP A 108 -15.32 -0.02 7.67
C ASP A 108 -14.13 -0.91 7.33
N LEU A 109 -12.99 -0.64 7.97
CA LEU A 109 -11.75 -1.39 7.77
C LEU A 109 -11.65 -2.45 8.85
N SER A 110 -11.28 -3.67 8.48
CA SER A 110 -11.22 -4.79 9.43
C SER A 110 -9.91 -4.80 10.22
N GLY A 111 -8.83 -4.29 9.62
CA GLY A 111 -7.54 -4.13 10.27
C GLY A 111 -6.61 -3.22 9.47
N CYS A 112 -5.53 -2.80 10.13
CA CYS A 112 -4.51 -1.93 9.53
C CYS A 112 -3.10 -2.44 9.84
N ARG A 113 -2.22 -2.32 8.86
CA ARG A 113 -0.78 -2.53 9.02
C ARG A 113 -0.07 -1.19 8.95
N LEU A 114 0.61 -0.84 10.03
CA LEU A 114 1.46 0.33 10.11
C LEU A 114 2.91 -0.08 9.89
N PHE A 115 3.57 0.54 8.93
CA PHE A 115 4.98 0.40 8.64
C PHE A 115 5.70 1.67 9.08
N VAL A 116 6.55 1.54 10.08
CA VAL A 116 7.47 2.61 10.50
C VAL A 116 8.84 2.26 9.95
N ARG A 117 9.32 3.08 9.01
CA ARG A 117 10.60 2.92 8.33
C ARG A 117 11.53 4.04 8.72
N ILE A 118 12.73 3.66 9.17
CA ILE A 118 13.80 4.62 9.45
C ILE A 118 14.68 4.70 8.20
N LEU A 119 14.72 5.88 7.61
CA LEU A 119 15.47 6.17 6.39
C LEU A 119 16.71 6.99 6.76
N ARG A 120 17.80 6.80 6.00
CA ARG A 120 18.98 7.65 6.12
C ARG A 120 18.68 9.01 5.47
N ARG A 121 19.01 10.09 6.17
CA ARG A 121 18.90 11.46 5.64
C ARG A 121 20.17 11.77 4.83
N ASP A 122 19.99 12.23 3.60
CA ASP A 122 21.07 12.64 2.71
C ASP A 122 20.67 13.92 1.98
N PRO A 123 21.56 14.92 1.85
CA PRO A 123 21.27 16.14 1.09
C PRO A 123 21.06 15.89 -0.41
N ASP A 124 21.57 14.77 -0.94
CA ASP A 124 21.38 14.38 -2.34
C ASP A 124 20.06 13.64 -2.55
N ARG A 125 19.18 14.23 -3.35
CA ARG A 125 17.82 13.72 -3.65
C ARG A 125 17.83 12.34 -4.31
N TYR A 126 18.85 12.02 -5.11
CA TYR A 126 18.96 10.70 -5.75
C TYR A 126 19.32 9.62 -4.73
N LYS A 127 20.22 9.93 -3.80
CA LYS A 127 20.60 9.02 -2.70
C LYS A 127 19.44 8.84 -1.73
N GLU A 128 18.68 9.89 -1.44
CA GLU A 128 17.48 9.80 -0.60
C GLU A 128 16.44 8.83 -1.20
N MET A 129 16.24 8.88 -2.53
CA MET A 129 15.35 7.94 -3.22
C MET A 129 15.88 6.50 -3.16
N LEU A 130 17.20 6.30 -3.29
CA LEU A 130 17.81 4.98 -3.14
C LEU A 130 17.67 4.44 -1.70
N TYR A 131 17.80 5.30 -0.69
CA TYR A 131 17.62 4.92 0.71
C TYR A 131 16.16 4.62 1.06
N SER A 132 15.18 5.16 0.33
CA SER A 132 13.77 4.77 0.44
C SER A 132 13.52 3.29 0.10
N LEU A 133 14.33 2.73 -0.81
CA LEU A 133 14.29 1.30 -1.17
C LEU A 133 14.99 0.41 -0.14
N LYS A 134 15.98 0.94 0.59
CA LYS A 134 16.76 0.21 1.60
C LYS A 134 16.75 0.95 2.95
N PRO A 135 15.65 0.85 3.72
CA PRO A 135 15.55 1.47 5.04
C PRO A 135 16.57 0.86 6.03
N LEU A 136 17.02 1.67 6.98
CA LEU A 136 17.94 1.29 8.05
C LEU A 136 17.28 0.28 9.01
N ARG A 137 16.02 0.53 9.35
CA ARG A 137 15.21 -0.34 10.19
C ARG A 137 13.74 -0.23 9.79
N VAL A 138 13.03 -1.35 9.80
CA VAL A 138 11.59 -1.41 9.56
C VAL A 138 10.94 -2.08 10.74
N LYS A 139 9.88 -1.47 11.28
CA LYS A 139 9.01 -2.09 12.26
C LYS A 139 7.58 -2.07 11.71
N THR A 140 6.95 -3.24 11.72
CA THR A 140 5.55 -3.41 11.31
C THR A 140 4.71 -3.62 12.56
N LEU A 141 3.61 -2.89 12.67
CA LEU A 141 2.60 -3.09 13.71
C LEU A 141 1.31 -3.53 13.03
N HIS A 142 0.74 -4.64 13.49
CA HIS A 142 -0.57 -5.11 13.08
C HIS A 142 -1.61 -4.59 14.07
N LEU A 143 -2.55 -3.80 13.57
CA LEU A 143 -3.69 -3.30 14.31
C LEU A 143 -4.89 -4.15 13.90
N GLU A 144 -5.20 -5.17 14.69
CA GLU A 144 -6.33 -6.09 14.44
C GLU A 144 -7.68 -5.47 14.81
N LYS A 145 -7.68 -4.32 15.48
CA LYS A 145 -8.90 -3.61 15.82
C LYS A 145 -9.44 -2.93 14.56
N GLY A 146 -10.62 -3.33 14.14
CA GLY A 146 -11.32 -2.71 13.01
C GLY A 146 -11.56 -1.21 13.23
N LEU A 147 -11.42 -0.44 12.15
CA LEU A 147 -11.55 1.01 12.12
C LEU A 147 -12.81 1.39 11.35
N LYS A 148 -13.83 1.85 12.09
CA LYS A 148 -15.09 2.29 11.49
C LYS A 148 -14.90 3.51 10.60
N LYS A 149 -15.75 3.67 9.61
CA LYS A 149 -15.78 4.86 8.75
C LYS A 149 -15.88 6.14 9.58
N GLY A 150 -15.02 7.10 9.28
CA GLY A 150 -14.97 8.40 9.95
C GLY A 150 -14.36 8.39 11.35
N SER A 151 -13.95 7.23 11.86
CA SER A 151 -13.32 7.12 13.18
C SER A 151 -11.79 7.22 13.12
N ASP A 152 -11.22 7.59 14.25
CA ASP A 152 -9.79 7.67 14.50
C ASP A 152 -9.31 6.54 15.41
N MET A 153 -8.05 6.13 15.22
CA MET A 153 -7.37 5.17 16.07
C MET A 153 -5.94 5.59 16.32
N SER A 154 -5.58 5.75 17.59
CA SER A 154 -4.22 6.06 17.99
C SER A 154 -3.32 4.83 17.95
N TYR A 155 -2.05 5.04 17.62
CA TYR A 155 -1.01 4.03 17.65
C TYR A 155 0.23 4.56 18.36
N ARG A 156 1.00 3.61 18.93
CA ARG A 156 2.30 3.87 19.52
C ARG A 156 3.25 2.74 19.11
N VAL A 157 4.35 3.10 18.49
CA VAL A 157 5.42 2.18 18.10
C VAL A 157 6.69 2.58 18.83
N VAL A 158 7.23 1.65 19.61
CA VAL A 158 8.52 1.81 20.31
C VAL A 158 9.59 1.04 19.57
N LEU A 159 10.65 1.70 19.11
CA LEU A 159 11.83 1.06 18.53
C LEU A 159 12.95 1.09 19.56
N SER A 160 13.24 -0.05 20.18
CA SER A 160 14.30 -0.16 21.18
C SER A 160 15.68 -0.24 20.58
N HIS A 161 16.71 0.14 21.35
CA HIS A 161 18.12 0.18 20.91
C HIS A 161 18.29 1.04 19.65
N PHE A 162 17.93 2.31 19.77
CA PHE A 162 18.01 3.31 18.72
C PHE A 162 19.03 4.39 19.09
N ASP A 163 20.27 4.18 18.63
CA ASP A 163 21.44 5.02 18.91
C ASP A 163 21.83 5.92 17.73
N TYR A 164 20.91 6.18 16.80
CA TYR A 164 21.20 7.05 15.65
C TYR A 164 21.04 8.54 16.01
N PRO A 165 21.95 9.42 15.52
CA PRO A 165 21.80 10.87 15.68
C PRO A 165 20.63 11.42 14.87
N GLU A 166 19.83 12.30 15.47
CA GLU A 166 18.60 12.87 14.87
C GLU A 166 18.80 13.47 13.47
N HIS A 167 19.95 14.10 13.23
CA HIS A 167 20.26 14.76 11.95
C HIS A 167 20.56 13.77 10.79
N LEU A 168 20.81 12.49 11.07
CA LEU A 168 21.19 11.48 10.07
C LEU A 168 20.05 10.57 9.63
N TYR A 169 18.86 10.70 10.23
CA TYR A 169 17.71 9.87 9.87
C TYR A 169 16.43 10.66 9.67
N ARG A 170 15.48 10.02 9.00
CA ARG A 170 14.10 10.48 8.83
C ARG A 170 13.17 9.31 9.08
N VAL A 171 12.05 9.57 9.76
CA VAL A 171 11.00 8.57 9.98
C VAL A 171 9.96 8.69 8.87
N ASP A 172 9.71 7.59 8.17
CA ASP A 172 8.63 7.44 7.19
C ASP A 172 7.58 6.48 7.75
N GLN A 173 6.32 6.91 7.70
CA GLN A 173 5.18 6.17 8.21
C GLN A 173 4.26 5.83 7.04
N ARG A 174 3.95 4.54 6.86
CA ARG A 174 2.97 4.08 5.87
C ARG A 174 1.93 3.21 6.52
N VAL A 175 0.68 3.39 6.13
CA VAL A 175 -0.45 2.59 6.60
C VAL A 175 -1.07 1.88 5.42
N GLU A 176 -1.29 0.59 5.56
CA GLU A 176 -2.06 -0.23 4.63
C GLU A 176 -3.21 -0.88 5.41
N CYS A 177 -4.45 -0.50 5.11
CA CYS A 177 -5.63 -1.08 5.75
C CYS A 177 -6.42 -1.93 4.75
N TYR A 178 -7.18 -2.90 5.26
CA TYR A 178 -7.93 -3.86 4.44
C TYR A 178 -9.40 -4.00 4.86
#